data_AF-A0A1K2HXV0-F1
#
_entry.id   AF-A0A1K2HXV0-F1
#
_cell.length_a   1.000
_cell.length_b   1.000
_cell.length_c   1.000
_cell.angle_alpha   90.00
_cell.angle_beta   90.00
_cell.angle_gamma   90.00
#
_symmetry.space_group_name_H-M   'P 1'
#
loop_
_entity.id
_entity.type
_entity.pdbx_description
1 polymer ?
#
loop_
_entity_poly.entity_id
_entity_poly.type
_entity_poly.pdbx_seq_one_letter_code
_entity_poly.pdbx_strand_id
1 'polypeptide(L)'
;MKRSLIWALAGLWLMTAGASHAAEWVSHTDAASGFSIDVPGDFIAEDRGDRLSLQSGDGRVQIDVFSAVYGNDMSFAQFAESIASADPRRVITYRAGGDSWFVVSGYLDADGSAGNTIFYAKFMSNRARDTVSAFEISYPAELRDAMDGLVTRMEKSLTSPRT
;
A
#
# COMPACT_ATOMS: atom_id res chain seq x y z
N MET A 1 24.28 -51.43 -45.20
CA MET A 1 24.08 -51.42 -43.73
C MET A 1 24.87 -50.25 -43.13
N LYS A 2 24.28 -49.55 -42.13
CA LYS A 2 24.82 -48.46 -41.27
C LYS A 2 24.75 -47.05 -41.90
N ARG A 3 23.68 -46.24 -41.67
CA ARG A 3 23.31 -45.40 -40.49
C ARG A 3 24.34 -44.31 -40.15
N SER A 4 24.03 -43.04 -40.44
CA SER A 4 23.53 -42.08 -39.43
C SER A 4 23.56 -40.63 -39.95
N LEU A 5 22.38 -40.02 -39.93
CA LEU A 5 22.11 -38.58 -40.05
C LEU A 5 21.88 -38.09 -38.61
N ILE A 6 22.67 -37.13 -38.11
CA ILE A 6 22.37 -36.45 -36.84
C ILE A 6 22.56 -34.95 -37.07
N TRP A 7 21.43 -34.25 -37.12
CA TRP A 7 21.34 -32.81 -36.98
C TRP A 7 21.53 -32.47 -35.50
N ALA A 8 22.49 -31.61 -35.16
CA ALA A 8 22.60 -31.02 -33.83
C ALA A 8 22.17 -29.55 -33.92
N LEU A 9 20.91 -29.28 -33.62
CA LEU A 9 20.43 -27.93 -33.33
C LEU A 9 20.74 -27.64 -31.86
N ALA A 10 21.77 -26.84 -31.59
CA ALA A 10 22.04 -26.33 -30.26
C ALA A 10 21.13 -25.12 -30.01
N GLY A 11 20.04 -25.32 -29.27
CA GLY A 11 19.16 -24.24 -28.81
C GLY A 11 19.82 -23.47 -27.67
N LEU A 12 20.27 -22.24 -27.95
CA LEU A 12 20.77 -21.31 -26.96
C LEU A 12 19.59 -20.69 -26.20
N TRP A 13 19.28 -21.21 -25.02
CA TRP A 13 18.36 -20.57 -24.08
C TRP A 13 19.06 -19.38 -23.43
N LEU A 14 18.83 -18.17 -23.93
CA LEU A 14 19.13 -16.97 -23.17
C LEU A 14 18.15 -16.89 -22.01
N MET A 15 18.59 -17.30 -20.83
CA MET A 15 17.95 -16.89 -19.57
C MET A 15 18.29 -15.42 -19.34
N THR A 16 17.41 -14.53 -19.77
CA THR A 16 17.40 -13.14 -19.27
C THR A 16 17.01 -13.19 -17.81
N ALA A 17 18.01 -13.22 -16.92
CA ALA A 17 17.82 -12.92 -15.52
C ALA A 17 17.29 -11.48 -15.42
N GLY A 18 16.02 -11.31 -15.11
CA GLY A 18 15.46 -10.01 -14.80
C GLY A 18 16.19 -9.46 -13.57
N ALA A 19 16.86 -8.33 -13.73
CA ALA A 19 17.42 -7.61 -12.60
C ALA A 19 16.25 -7.23 -11.68
N SER A 20 16.20 -7.83 -10.49
CA SER A 20 15.37 -7.33 -9.39
C SER A 20 15.94 -5.96 -9.03
N HIS A 21 15.30 -4.90 -9.51
CA HIS A 21 15.58 -3.57 -9.03
C HIS A 21 14.96 -3.50 -7.63
N ALA A 22 15.78 -3.62 -6.60
CA ALA A 22 15.32 -3.38 -5.24
C ALA A 22 14.90 -1.91 -5.18
N ALA A 23 13.63 -1.63 -4.89
CA ALA A 23 13.14 -0.27 -4.75
C ALA A 23 14.04 0.49 -3.75
N GLU A 24 14.52 1.67 -4.14
CA GLU A 24 15.15 2.58 -3.19
C GLU A 24 14.06 3.03 -2.20
N TRP A 25 14.39 3.10 -0.91
CA TRP A 25 13.43 3.47 0.14
C TRP A 25 13.80 4.81 0.74
N VAL A 26 12.80 5.67 0.92
CA VAL A 26 12.95 6.98 1.56
C VAL A 26 12.13 7.03 2.83
N SER A 27 12.72 7.50 3.92
CA SER A 27 11.97 7.73 5.16
C SER A 27 11.27 9.09 5.07
N HIS A 28 9.96 9.07 5.18
CA HIS A 28 9.12 10.26 5.29
C HIS A 28 8.76 10.49 6.76
N THR A 29 8.80 11.75 7.20
CA THR A 29 8.32 12.17 8.53
C THR A 29 7.37 13.33 8.34
N ASP A 30 6.15 13.18 8.84
CA ASP A 30 5.19 14.28 8.86
C ASP A 30 5.55 15.26 9.97
N ALA A 31 5.84 16.51 9.62
CA ALA A 31 6.33 17.50 10.57
C ALA A 31 5.24 17.93 11.58
N ALA A 32 3.97 17.86 11.20
CA ALA A 32 2.86 18.31 12.04
C ALA A 32 2.55 17.33 13.18
N SER A 33 2.48 16.04 12.87
CA SER A 33 2.08 14.99 13.81
C SER A 33 3.26 14.15 14.33
N GLY A 34 4.42 14.23 13.66
CA GLY A 34 5.66 13.57 14.07
C GLY A 34 5.73 12.07 13.81
N PHE A 35 4.79 11.49 13.05
CA PHE A 35 4.90 10.10 12.60
C PHE A 35 5.94 9.95 11.49
N SER A 36 6.47 8.73 11.32
CA SER A 36 7.34 8.37 10.21
C SER A 36 6.85 7.11 9.48
N ILE A 37 7.27 6.95 8.22
CA ILE A 37 7.03 5.76 7.39
C ILE A 37 8.11 5.68 6.30
N ASP A 38 8.50 4.46 5.90
CA ASP A 38 9.31 4.26 4.70
C ASP A 38 8.41 4.18 3.47
N VAL A 39 8.71 4.97 2.44
CA VAL A 39 8.00 4.99 1.15
C VAL A 39 8.93 4.60 -0.01
N PRO A 40 8.39 4.06 -1.11
CA PRO A 40 9.18 3.77 -2.31
C PRO A 40 9.70 5.07 -2.94
N GLY A 41 11.02 5.15 -3.11
CA GLY A 41 11.72 6.32 -3.65
C GLY A 41 11.68 6.44 -5.18
N ASP A 42 11.27 5.38 -5.87
CA ASP A 42 11.06 5.33 -7.31
C ASP A 42 9.65 5.79 -7.74
N PHE A 43 8.77 6.10 -6.78
CA PHE A 43 7.46 6.66 -7.05
C PHE A 43 7.53 8.18 -7.22
N ILE A 44 6.64 8.70 -8.06
CA ILE A 44 6.44 10.15 -8.23
C ILE A 44 5.70 10.66 -7.00
N ALA A 45 6.35 11.51 -6.21
CA ALA A 45 5.81 12.08 -4.99
C ALA A 45 5.21 13.48 -5.22
N GLU A 46 4.03 13.71 -4.68
CA GLU A 46 3.33 15.00 -4.62
C GLU A 46 2.91 15.28 -3.18
N ASP A 47 3.46 16.35 -2.59
CA ASP A 47 3.01 16.85 -1.30
C ASP A 47 1.80 17.78 -1.51
N ARG A 48 0.66 17.42 -0.93
CA ARG A 48 -0.60 18.16 -1.04
C ARG A 48 -0.93 18.94 0.25
N GLY A 49 0.00 19.00 1.19
CA GLY A 49 -0.12 19.71 2.46
C GLY A 49 -0.82 18.90 3.56
N ASP A 50 -1.92 18.20 3.25
CA ASP A 50 -2.59 17.28 4.18
C ASP A 50 -2.16 15.82 4.03
N ARG A 51 -1.51 15.50 2.91
CA ARG A 51 -1.02 14.16 2.57
C ARG A 51 0.20 14.23 1.66
N LEU A 52 1.01 13.18 1.72
CA LEU A 52 1.94 12.81 0.67
C LEU A 52 1.28 11.76 -0.24
N SER A 53 1.05 12.13 -1.50
CA SER A 53 0.57 11.22 -2.53
C SER A 53 1.75 10.69 -3.35
N LEU A 54 1.86 9.38 -3.52
CA LEU A 54 2.87 8.74 -4.36
C LEU A 54 2.18 7.92 -5.46
N GLN A 55 2.73 8.00 -6.67
CA GLN A 55 2.23 7.24 -7.82
C GLN A 55 3.37 6.48 -8.51
N SER A 56 3.14 5.21 -8.86
CA SER A 56 4.11 4.44 -9.66
C SER A 56 4.31 5.09 -11.03
N GLY A 57 5.48 4.91 -11.66
CA GLY A 57 5.77 5.51 -12.96
C GLY A 57 4.79 5.11 -14.09
N ASP A 58 4.08 3.99 -13.94
CA ASP A 58 3.04 3.53 -14.86
C ASP A 58 1.61 3.94 -14.45
N GLY A 59 1.44 4.63 -13.33
CA GLY A 59 0.16 5.11 -12.81
C GLY A 59 -0.75 4.03 -12.20
N ARG A 60 -0.29 2.77 -12.10
CA ARG A 60 -1.13 1.64 -11.63
C ARG A 60 -1.18 1.50 -10.13
N VAL A 61 -0.23 2.08 -9.40
CA VAL A 61 -0.20 2.03 -7.93
C VAL A 61 -0.27 3.46 -7.41
N GLN A 62 -1.22 3.70 -6.52
CA GLN A 62 -1.36 4.96 -5.79
C GLN A 62 -1.19 4.68 -4.31
N ILE A 63 -0.38 5.49 -3.64
CA ILE A 63 -0.20 5.49 -2.18
C ILE A 63 -0.53 6.88 -1.66
N ASP A 64 -1.33 6.97 -0.61
CA ASP A 64 -1.52 8.20 0.16
C ASP A 64 -1.02 7.98 1.58
N VAL A 65 -0.21 8.90 2.09
CA VAL A 65 0.32 8.91 3.47
C VAL A 65 -0.14 10.18 4.15
N PHE A 66 -0.76 10.08 5.32
CA PHE A 66 -1.35 11.25 5.98
C PHE A 66 -1.48 11.05 7.49
N SER A 67 -1.73 12.15 8.20
CA SER A 67 -2.27 12.13 9.56
C SER A 67 -3.68 12.72 9.58
N ALA A 68 -4.48 12.32 10.57
CA ALA A 68 -5.80 12.90 10.77
C ALA A 68 -6.12 12.98 12.26
N VAL A 69 -6.75 14.10 12.66
CA VAL A 69 -7.32 14.26 14.00
C VAL A 69 -8.73 13.68 14.00
N TYR A 70 -9.07 12.91 15.03
CA TYR A 70 -10.43 12.45 15.29
C TYR A 70 -10.90 12.95 16.64
N GLY A 71 -12.16 13.41 16.71
CA GLY A 71 -12.69 14.07 17.89
C GLY A 71 -12.84 13.15 19.10
N ASN A 72 -12.78 13.72 20.30
CA ASN A 72 -12.92 13.01 21.58
C ASN A 72 -14.26 12.25 21.73
N ASP A 73 -15.27 12.60 20.93
CA ASP A 73 -16.58 11.94 20.93
C ASP A 73 -16.59 10.62 20.14
N MET A 74 -15.46 10.27 19.51
CA MET A 74 -15.33 9.09 18.67
C MET A 74 -14.21 8.19 19.21
N SER A 75 -14.55 6.96 19.58
CA SER A 75 -13.54 5.94 19.84
C SER A 75 -12.74 5.63 18.59
N PHE A 76 -11.51 5.14 18.75
CA PHE A 76 -10.68 4.72 17.63
C PHE A 76 -11.37 3.67 16.73
N ALA A 77 -12.17 2.78 17.31
CA ALA A 77 -12.97 1.81 16.56
C ALA A 77 -14.09 2.47 15.74
N GLN A 78 -14.76 3.49 16.27
CA GLN A 78 -15.77 4.25 15.52
C GLN A 78 -15.13 5.08 14.41
N PHE A 79 -13.93 5.62 14.65
CA PHE A 79 -13.16 6.29 13.61
C PHE A 79 -12.73 5.32 12.50
N ALA A 80 -12.30 4.11 12.87
CA ALA A 80 -12.01 3.07 11.90
C ALA A 80 -13.21 2.74 11.00
N GLU A 81 -14.39 2.63 11.61
CA GLU A 81 -15.62 2.32 10.87
C GLU A 81 -16.09 3.48 9.98
N SER A 82 -15.89 4.73 10.42
CA SER A 82 -16.22 5.90 9.60
C SER A 82 -15.36 5.98 8.34
N ILE A 83 -14.06 5.69 8.46
CA ILE A 83 -13.14 5.63 7.32
C ILE A 83 -13.45 4.46 6.38
N ALA A 84 -13.73 3.29 6.96
CA ALA A 84 -14.17 2.12 6.21
C ALA A 84 -15.41 2.42 5.34
N SER A 85 -16.33 3.22 5.86
CA SER A 85 -17.62 3.52 5.21
C SER A 85 -17.62 4.81 4.38
N ALA A 86 -16.51 5.55 4.31
CA ALA A 86 -16.46 6.88 3.72
C ALA A 86 -16.59 6.89 2.18
N ASP A 87 -16.03 5.88 1.51
CA ASP A 87 -16.12 5.73 0.06
C ASP A 87 -17.13 4.62 -0.28
N PRO A 88 -18.31 4.94 -0.85
CA PRO A 88 -19.35 3.96 -1.14
C PRO A 88 -18.93 2.92 -2.20
N ARG A 89 -17.82 3.15 -2.91
CA ARG A 89 -17.25 2.17 -3.86
C ARG A 89 -16.47 1.07 -3.16
N ARG A 90 -16.09 1.23 -1.88
CA ARG A 90 -15.30 0.23 -1.17
C ARG A 90 -16.14 -0.96 -0.77
N VAL A 91 -15.76 -2.13 -1.27
CA VAL A 91 -16.24 -3.42 -0.78
C VAL A 91 -15.18 -3.99 0.15
N ILE A 92 -15.37 -3.83 1.46
CA ILE A 92 -14.40 -4.30 2.46
C ILE A 92 -14.55 -5.81 2.68
N THR A 93 -13.49 -6.55 2.41
CA THR A 93 -13.43 -8.01 2.59
C THR A 93 -12.49 -8.43 3.73
N TYR A 94 -11.67 -7.52 4.24
CA TYR A 94 -10.74 -7.79 5.33
C TYR A 94 -10.71 -6.64 6.33
N ARG A 95 -10.73 -7.02 7.62
CA ARG A 95 -10.57 -6.12 8.76
C ARG A 95 -9.71 -6.82 9.81
N ALA A 96 -8.76 -6.08 10.39
CA ALA A 96 -7.99 -6.51 11.54
C ALA A 96 -7.62 -5.29 12.39
N GLY A 97 -7.40 -5.48 13.69
CA GLY A 97 -7.03 -4.36 14.54
C GLY A 97 -6.85 -4.74 16.00
N GLY A 98 -6.46 -3.75 16.79
CA GLY A 98 -6.39 -3.78 18.24
C GLY A 98 -6.57 -2.36 18.80
N ASP A 99 -6.15 -2.15 20.04
CA ASP A 99 -6.43 -0.89 20.73
C ASP A 99 -5.84 0.35 20.03
N SER A 100 -4.70 0.22 19.36
CA SER A 100 -3.95 1.35 18.77
C SER A 100 -3.67 1.27 17.29
N TRP A 101 -4.15 0.23 16.62
CA TRP A 101 -3.99 0.09 15.19
C TRP A 101 -5.21 -0.61 14.58
N PHE A 102 -5.50 -0.32 13.32
CA PHE A 102 -6.41 -1.13 12.54
C PHE A 102 -5.99 -1.13 11.08
N VAL A 103 -6.48 -2.15 10.37
CA VAL A 103 -6.27 -2.38 8.95
C VAL A 103 -7.61 -2.69 8.31
N VAL A 104 -7.85 -2.09 7.16
CA VAL A 104 -8.98 -2.42 6.28
C VAL A 104 -8.46 -2.68 4.88
N SER A 105 -9.01 -3.69 4.22
CA SER A 105 -8.69 -3.97 2.82
C SER A 105 -9.89 -4.59 2.11
N GLY A 106 -9.91 -4.43 0.80
CA GLY A 106 -10.96 -4.93 -0.05
C GLY A 106 -10.78 -4.48 -1.48
N TYR A 107 -11.89 -4.29 -2.18
CA TYR A 107 -11.90 -3.92 -3.59
C TYR A 107 -12.63 -2.60 -3.79
N LEU A 108 -12.22 -1.82 -4.79
CA LEU A 108 -12.96 -0.65 -5.26
C LEU A 108 -13.90 -1.09 -6.38
N ASP A 109 -15.19 -1.11 -6.10
CA ASP A 109 -16.26 -1.30 -7.08
C ASP A 109 -16.52 0.03 -7.80
N ALA A 110 -15.83 0.24 -8.93
CA ALA A 110 -15.98 1.46 -9.69
C ALA A 110 -17.34 1.54 -10.42
N ASP A 111 -17.98 0.41 -10.77
CA ASP A 111 -19.09 0.37 -11.74
C ASP A 111 -20.03 -0.87 -11.64
N GLY A 112 -20.19 -1.49 -10.47
CA GLY A 112 -20.99 -2.72 -10.30
C GLY A 112 -20.29 -3.99 -10.82
N SER A 113 -18.99 -3.90 -11.07
CA SER A 113 -18.10 -5.01 -11.42
C SER A 113 -17.21 -5.24 -10.22
N ALA A 114 -17.15 -6.47 -9.68
CA ALA A 114 -16.25 -6.78 -8.58
C ALA A 114 -14.85 -6.23 -8.89
N GLY A 115 -14.45 -5.23 -8.11
CA GLY A 115 -13.37 -4.31 -8.44
C GLY A 115 -12.08 -5.02 -8.80
N ASN A 116 -11.48 -4.68 -9.94
CA ASN A 116 -10.13 -5.14 -10.27
C ASN A 116 -9.05 -4.35 -9.48
N THR A 117 -9.43 -3.38 -8.66
CA THR A 117 -8.50 -2.61 -7.83
C THR A 117 -8.66 -2.98 -6.37
N ILE A 118 -7.58 -3.49 -5.78
CA ILE A 118 -7.47 -3.70 -4.35
C ILE A 118 -7.16 -2.37 -3.70
N PHE A 119 -7.74 -2.12 -2.53
CA PHE A 119 -7.23 -1.12 -1.59
C PHE A 119 -6.80 -1.79 -0.29
N TYR A 120 -5.80 -1.21 0.35
CA TYR A 120 -5.35 -1.56 1.69
C TYR A 120 -5.04 -0.27 2.43
N ALA A 121 -5.53 -0.13 3.66
CA ALA A 121 -5.20 1.00 4.50
C ALA A 121 -4.88 0.55 5.93
N LYS A 122 -3.82 1.11 6.49
CA LYS A 122 -3.39 0.89 7.87
C LYS A 122 -3.35 2.20 8.62
N PHE A 123 -3.82 2.15 9.86
CA PHE A 123 -3.93 3.31 10.73
C PHE A 123 -3.28 3.01 12.07
N MET A 124 -2.62 3.99 12.65
CA MET A 124 -2.04 3.91 13.98
C MET A 124 -2.44 5.13 14.81
N SER A 125 -3.08 4.88 15.95
CA SER A 125 -3.50 5.91 16.89
C SER A 125 -2.36 6.28 17.84
N ASN A 126 -2.30 7.56 18.19
CA ASN A 126 -1.44 8.05 19.26
C ASN A 126 -1.94 7.62 20.66
N ARG A 127 -1.19 7.98 21.70
CA ARG A 127 -1.56 7.64 23.08
C ARG A 127 -2.76 8.44 23.60
N ALA A 128 -2.92 9.69 23.16
CA ALA A 128 -4.01 10.56 23.58
C ALA A 128 -5.37 10.16 22.97
N ARG A 129 -5.36 9.31 21.95
CA ARG A 129 -6.55 8.82 21.23
C ARG A 129 -7.31 9.92 20.50
N ASP A 130 -6.58 10.85 19.89
CA ASP A 130 -7.17 11.95 19.12
C ASP A 130 -6.52 12.13 17.74
N THR A 131 -5.41 11.42 17.46
CA THR A 131 -4.68 11.57 16.19
C THR A 131 -4.27 10.20 15.65
N VAL A 132 -4.41 10.02 14.34
CA VAL A 132 -3.91 8.86 13.61
C VAL A 132 -2.83 9.25 12.61
N SER A 133 -1.91 8.33 12.37
CA SER A 133 -1.14 8.26 11.13
C SER A 133 -1.72 7.14 10.27
N ALA A 134 -1.59 7.28 8.95
CA ALA A 134 -2.11 6.30 8.02
C ALA A 134 -1.28 6.23 6.74
N PHE A 135 -1.31 5.06 6.12
CA PHE A 135 -1.14 4.97 4.68
C PHE A 135 -2.27 4.17 4.07
N GLU A 136 -2.66 4.56 2.87
CA GLU A 136 -3.54 3.82 1.99
C GLU A 136 -2.79 3.53 0.69
N ILE A 137 -2.98 2.33 0.16
CA ILE A 137 -2.46 1.94 -1.14
C ILE A 137 -3.59 1.32 -1.96
N SER A 138 -3.64 1.66 -3.25
CA SER A 138 -4.52 1.01 -4.22
C SER A 138 -3.74 0.53 -5.44
N TYR A 139 -4.08 -0.65 -5.93
CA TYR A 139 -3.43 -1.29 -7.08
C TYR A 139 -4.32 -2.35 -7.73
N PRO A 140 -4.13 -2.65 -9.03
CA PRO A 140 -4.82 -3.75 -9.71
C PRO A 140 -4.58 -5.10 -9.02
N ALA A 141 -5.60 -5.94 -8.96
CA ALA A 141 -5.57 -7.22 -8.24
C ALA A 141 -4.48 -8.17 -8.76
N GLU A 142 -4.14 -8.08 -10.04
CA GLU A 142 -3.02 -8.83 -10.63
C GLU A 142 -1.64 -8.45 -10.07
N LEU A 143 -1.51 -7.29 -9.40
CA LEU A 143 -0.27 -6.85 -8.75
C LEU A 143 -0.16 -7.31 -7.28
N ARG A 144 -1.15 -8.05 -6.75
CA ARG A 144 -1.18 -8.44 -5.33
C ARG A 144 0.13 -9.02 -4.82
N ASP A 145 0.67 -10.01 -5.50
CA ASP A 145 1.89 -10.70 -5.07
C ASP A 145 3.12 -9.78 -5.18
N ALA A 146 3.15 -8.89 -6.17
CA ALA A 146 4.21 -7.90 -6.32
C ALA A 146 4.17 -6.83 -5.22
N MET A 147 2.99 -6.50 -4.70
CA MET A 147 2.78 -5.47 -3.68
C MET A 147 3.00 -5.97 -2.25
N ASP A 148 2.97 -7.29 -1.99
CA ASP A 148 3.08 -7.84 -0.63
C ASP A 148 4.33 -7.37 0.12
N GLY A 149 5.49 -7.37 -0.54
CA GLY A 149 6.74 -6.89 0.04
C GLY A 149 6.75 -5.38 0.31
N LEU A 150 6.15 -4.60 -0.58
CA LEU A 150 6.03 -3.15 -0.44
C LEU A 150 5.11 -2.81 0.74
N VAL A 151 3.91 -3.38 0.76
CA VAL A 151 2.92 -3.19 1.83
C VAL A 151 3.52 -3.62 3.18
N THR A 152 4.14 -4.79 3.25
CA THR A 152 4.77 -5.30 4.47
C THR A 152 5.83 -4.35 5.02
N ARG A 153 6.61 -3.69 4.17
CA ARG A 153 7.63 -2.74 4.63
C ARG A 153 7.03 -1.43 5.12
N MET A 154 6.05 -0.88 4.38
CA MET A 154 5.30 0.30 4.81
C MET A 154 4.61 0.05 6.16
N GLU A 155 4.00 -1.12 6.30
CA GLU A 155 3.36 -1.57 7.53
C GLU A 155 4.28 -1.60 8.75
N LYS A 156 5.54 -2.02 8.56
CA LYS A 156 6.53 -2.17 9.63
C LYS A 156 7.20 -0.86 10.00
N SER A 157 7.25 0.09 9.08
CA SER A 157 7.92 1.39 9.27
C SER A 157 6.96 2.48 9.73
N LEU A 158 5.65 2.35 9.49
CA LEU A 158 4.65 3.28 10.00
C LEU A 158 4.73 3.34 11.54
N THR A 159 4.83 4.55 12.08
CA THR A 159 4.74 4.82 13.52
C THR A 159 3.45 5.54 13.85
N SER A 160 2.98 5.44 15.09
CA SER A 160 1.94 6.36 15.59
C SER A 160 2.41 7.81 15.57
N PRO A 161 1.48 8.79 15.50
CA PRO A 161 1.78 10.19 15.81
C PRO A 161 2.37 10.36 17.22
N ARG A 162 3.18 11.40 17.41
CA ARG A 162 3.79 11.73 18.71
C ARG A 162 2.89 12.61 19.57
N THR A 163 2.17 13.51 18.93
CA THR A 163 1.19 14.42 19.54
C THR A 163 -0.17 13.77 19.56
#